data_AF-A0A6J2U603-F1
#
_entry.id   AF-A0A6J2U603-F1
#
_cell.length_a   1.000
_cell.length_b   1.000
_cell.length_c   1.000
_cell.angle_alpha   90.00
_cell.angle_beta   90.00
_cell.angle_gamma   90.00
#
_symmetry.space_group_name_H-M   'P 1'
#
loop_
_entity.id
_entity.type
_entity.pdbx_description
1 polymer ?
#
loop_
_entity_poly.entity_id
_entity_poly.type
_entity_poly.pdbx_seq_one_letter_code
_entity_poly.pdbx_strand_id
1 'polypeptide(L)'
;MQLFREKILPYQVSEKDLWGSPKHLSINLENHTRYISELVRLHVEYTMKAPIYCRNSMDHRIKLRIGLFLLRIGVIRDKRSLWEENWWDLVLAQFDELNVKMIYETFVAKWVSFKSLTDRLNKLQEEPPNIQLSIISVAHYFFRFKHDYMTDYLPIFNLLWDQTKDTTTDIRRFALLVIYTWIKNCTEEEYNYSKSQGALKKYKKLGKWRQEIIQELGEELKDHRAKEIRLCLNPNTEYVIEDIFYMTFGPLEECNISDDLKFSNNIKKWREFYKEEARRMIAFPNAEEDLSAISSE
;
A
#
# COMPACT_ATOMS: atom_id res chain seq x y z
N MET A 1 -3.02 -25.22 -11.61
CA MET A 1 -3.50 -24.10 -12.47
C MET A 1 -5.02 -24.08 -12.54
N GLN A 2 -5.66 -25.16 -13.02
CA GLN A 2 -7.12 -25.33 -12.95
C GLN A 2 -7.65 -25.17 -11.51
N LEU A 3 -7.01 -25.84 -10.54
CA LEU A 3 -7.28 -25.74 -9.09
C LEU A 3 -7.16 -24.31 -8.49
N PHE A 4 -6.50 -23.37 -9.18
CA PHE A 4 -6.25 -22.02 -8.65
C PHE A 4 -7.30 -21.03 -9.18
N ARG A 5 -7.64 -21.14 -10.47
CA ARG A 5 -8.84 -20.50 -11.02
C ARG A 5 -10.10 -21.02 -10.34
N GLU A 6 -10.19 -22.31 -10.09
CA GLU A 6 -11.30 -22.94 -9.33
C GLU A 6 -11.32 -22.60 -7.84
N LYS A 7 -10.27 -21.98 -7.28
CA LYS A 7 -10.24 -21.54 -5.86
C LYS A 7 -10.35 -20.04 -5.68
N ILE A 8 -9.88 -19.25 -6.64
CA ILE A 8 -9.94 -17.78 -6.58
C ILE A 8 -11.22 -17.26 -7.24
N LEU A 9 -11.70 -17.92 -8.30
CA LEU A 9 -12.76 -17.42 -9.18
C LEU A 9 -14.21 -17.89 -8.90
N PRO A 10 -14.53 -18.96 -8.12
CA PRO A 10 -15.93 -19.28 -7.93
C PRO A 10 -16.65 -18.27 -7.03
N TYR A 11 -17.89 -17.96 -7.39
CA TYR A 11 -18.87 -17.19 -6.62
C TYR A 11 -19.20 -17.78 -5.23
N GLN A 12 -18.78 -19.02 -4.94
CA GLN A 12 -19.13 -19.79 -3.73
C GLN A 12 -17.95 -20.65 -3.22
N VAL A 13 -16.82 -20.03 -2.92
CA VAL A 13 -15.74 -20.76 -2.22
C VAL A 13 -16.12 -20.84 -0.73
N SER A 14 -16.18 -22.03 -0.16
CA SER A 14 -16.45 -22.17 1.27
C SER A 14 -15.29 -21.57 2.09
N GLU A 15 -15.59 -20.95 3.25
CA GLU A 15 -14.58 -20.35 4.15
C GLU A 15 -13.39 -21.28 4.45
N LYS A 16 -13.64 -22.60 4.48
CA LYS A 16 -12.62 -23.62 4.75
C LYS A 16 -11.63 -23.81 3.61
N ASP A 17 -12.03 -23.52 2.37
CA ASP A 17 -11.23 -23.76 1.16
C ASP A 17 -10.32 -22.57 0.80
N LEU A 18 -10.67 -21.35 1.25
CA LEU A 18 -9.84 -20.15 1.11
C LEU A 18 -8.73 -20.08 2.17
N TRP A 19 -8.99 -20.59 3.38
CA TRP A 19 -8.17 -20.30 4.57
C TRP A 19 -7.65 -21.52 5.32
N GLY A 20 -7.86 -22.74 4.79
CA GLY A 20 -7.12 -23.90 5.25
C GLY A 20 -5.63 -23.56 5.29
N SER A 21 -5.05 -23.62 6.50
CA SER A 21 -3.70 -23.15 6.85
C SER A 21 -2.71 -23.19 5.67
N PRO A 22 -1.87 -22.14 5.46
CA PRO A 22 -0.83 -22.15 4.42
C PRO A 22 0.10 -23.38 4.48
N LYS A 23 0.09 -24.11 5.60
CA LYS A 23 0.74 -25.41 5.77
C LYS A 23 0.33 -26.47 4.73
N HIS A 24 -0.84 -26.36 4.09
CA HIS A 24 -1.29 -27.31 3.06
C HIS A 24 -1.06 -26.87 1.62
N LEU A 25 -0.74 -25.60 1.39
CA LEU A 25 -0.16 -25.16 0.12
C LEU A 25 1.34 -25.43 0.20
N SER A 26 1.70 -26.72 0.17
CA SER A 26 3.03 -27.17 -0.24
C SER A 26 3.21 -26.82 -1.72
N ILE A 27 3.23 -25.52 -2.03
CA ILE A 27 3.56 -25.03 -3.35
C ILE A 27 5.02 -25.40 -3.53
N ASN A 28 5.23 -26.51 -4.25
CA ASN A 28 6.54 -26.92 -4.71
C ASN A 28 7.24 -25.69 -5.29
N LEU A 29 8.42 -25.34 -4.76
CA LEU A 29 9.15 -24.10 -5.06
C LEU A 29 9.32 -23.88 -6.57
N GLU A 30 9.38 -24.95 -7.36
CA GLU A 30 9.49 -24.90 -8.82
C GLU A 30 8.31 -24.20 -9.51
N ASN A 31 7.11 -24.20 -8.90
CA ASN A 31 5.92 -23.59 -9.48
C ASN A 31 5.61 -22.18 -8.94
N HIS A 32 6.31 -21.68 -7.92
CA HIS A 32 6.02 -20.37 -7.29
C HIS A 32 6.00 -19.21 -8.29
N THR A 33 7.00 -19.15 -9.15
CA THR A 33 7.10 -18.09 -10.15
C THR A 33 5.91 -18.13 -11.12
N ARG A 34 5.54 -19.33 -11.59
CA ARG A 34 4.40 -19.51 -12.50
C ARG A 34 3.08 -19.05 -11.86
N TYR A 35 2.91 -19.26 -10.56
CA TYR A 35 1.71 -18.80 -9.84
C TYR A 35 1.63 -17.28 -9.74
N ILE A 36 2.72 -16.63 -9.39
CA ILE A 36 2.77 -15.16 -9.32
C ILE A 36 2.48 -14.55 -10.70
N SER A 37 3.13 -15.07 -11.75
CA SER A 37 2.89 -14.59 -13.12
C SER A 37 1.44 -14.79 -13.54
N GLU A 38 0.80 -15.91 -13.18
CA GLU A 38 -0.61 -16.14 -13.49
C GLU A 38 -1.54 -15.21 -12.70
N LEU A 39 -1.26 -14.95 -11.42
CA LEU A 39 -2.03 -14.01 -10.59
C LEU A 39 -1.98 -12.59 -11.15
N VAL A 40 -0.77 -12.13 -11.50
CA VAL A 40 -0.56 -10.82 -12.13
C VAL A 40 -1.29 -10.75 -13.47
N ARG A 41 -1.15 -11.79 -14.31
CA ARG A 41 -1.86 -11.87 -15.60
C ARG A 41 -3.37 -11.81 -15.41
N LEU A 42 -3.92 -12.55 -14.44
CA LEU A 42 -5.35 -12.51 -14.12
C LEU A 42 -5.78 -11.11 -13.67
N HIS A 43 -5.04 -10.46 -12.78
CA HIS A 43 -5.33 -9.08 -12.36
C HIS A 43 -5.41 -8.15 -13.58
N VAL A 44 -4.40 -8.17 -14.45
CA VAL A 44 -4.36 -7.33 -15.65
C VAL A 44 -5.55 -7.61 -16.57
N GLU A 45 -5.88 -8.89 -16.81
CA GLU A 45 -7.05 -9.27 -17.60
C GLU A 45 -8.37 -8.75 -16.99
N TYR A 46 -8.53 -8.83 -15.67
CA TYR A 46 -9.72 -8.30 -14.98
C TYR A 46 -9.78 -6.78 -15.05
N THR A 47 -8.66 -6.08 -14.83
CA THR A 47 -8.56 -4.62 -14.97
C THR A 47 -8.88 -4.16 -16.40
N MET A 48 -8.51 -4.93 -17.42
CA MET A 48 -8.87 -4.61 -18.81
C MET A 48 -10.34 -4.88 -19.14
N LYS A 49 -10.93 -5.96 -18.60
CA LYS A 49 -12.32 -6.35 -18.87
C LYS A 49 -13.34 -5.50 -18.10
N ALA A 50 -13.04 -5.22 -16.84
CA ALA A 50 -13.88 -4.47 -15.91
C ALA A 50 -12.99 -3.45 -15.17
N PRO A 51 -12.60 -2.35 -15.85
CA PRO A 51 -11.74 -1.34 -15.25
C PRO A 51 -12.43 -0.66 -14.07
N ILE A 52 -13.74 -0.43 -14.18
CA ILE A 52 -14.57 0.17 -13.13
C ILE A 52 -15.49 -0.91 -12.57
N TYR A 53 -15.56 -1.01 -11.25
CA TYR A 53 -16.38 -1.97 -10.55
C TYR A 53 -16.94 -1.35 -9.26
N CYS A 54 -18.11 -1.80 -8.82
CA CYS A 54 -18.69 -1.35 -7.55
C CYS A 54 -17.92 -1.94 -6.37
N ARG A 55 -17.84 -1.19 -5.26
CA ARG A 55 -17.27 -1.71 -4.03
C ARG A 55 -18.03 -2.97 -3.59
N ASN A 56 -17.30 -3.90 -3.00
CA ASN A 56 -17.77 -5.22 -2.54
C ASN A 56 -18.42 -6.13 -3.59
N SER A 57 -18.43 -5.72 -4.87
CA SER A 57 -18.79 -6.58 -5.99
C SER A 57 -17.86 -7.79 -6.11
N MET A 58 -18.26 -8.76 -6.93
CA MET A 58 -17.41 -9.93 -7.15
C MET A 58 -16.09 -9.57 -7.83
N ASP A 59 -16.09 -8.62 -8.77
CA ASP A 59 -14.87 -8.15 -9.42
C ASP A 59 -13.90 -7.51 -8.41
N HIS A 60 -14.43 -6.69 -7.49
CA HIS A 60 -13.66 -6.15 -6.38
C HIS A 60 -13.05 -7.25 -5.50
N ARG A 61 -13.87 -8.22 -5.08
CA ARG A 61 -13.46 -9.35 -4.22
C ARG A 61 -12.42 -10.24 -4.90
N ILE A 62 -12.53 -10.48 -6.21
CA ILE A 62 -11.52 -11.23 -6.98
C ILE A 62 -10.18 -10.50 -6.93
N LYS A 63 -10.16 -9.17 -7.16
CA LYS A 63 -8.92 -8.39 -7.06
C LYS A 63 -8.33 -8.41 -5.66
N LEU A 64 -9.16 -8.33 -4.61
CA LEU A 64 -8.70 -8.48 -3.23
C LEU A 64 -8.06 -9.85 -3.00
N ARG A 65 -8.74 -10.95 -3.37
CA ARG A 65 -8.24 -12.32 -3.21
C ARG A 65 -6.91 -12.53 -3.92
N ILE A 66 -6.77 -12.06 -5.17
CA ILE A 66 -5.49 -12.10 -5.90
C ILE A 66 -4.39 -11.43 -5.07
N GLY A 67 -4.63 -10.22 -4.57
CA GLY A 67 -3.68 -9.49 -3.73
C GLY A 67 -3.34 -10.21 -2.42
N LEU A 68 -4.33 -10.81 -1.75
CA LEU A 68 -4.14 -11.62 -0.54
C LEU A 68 -3.20 -12.80 -0.78
N PHE A 69 -3.38 -13.50 -1.92
CA PHE A 69 -2.49 -14.58 -2.33
C PHE A 69 -1.07 -14.05 -2.58
N LEU A 70 -0.93 -12.93 -3.31
CA LEU A 70 0.37 -12.34 -3.60
C LEU A 70 1.13 -11.92 -2.34
N LEU A 71 0.47 -11.30 -1.34
CA LEU A 71 1.12 -10.90 -0.08
C LEU A 71 1.61 -12.10 0.75
N ARG A 72 0.90 -13.23 0.68
CA ARG A 72 1.22 -14.46 1.42
C ARG A 72 2.28 -15.31 0.74
N ILE A 73 2.40 -15.25 -0.58
CA ILE A 73 3.41 -15.99 -1.34
C ILE A 73 4.75 -15.25 -1.24
N GLY A 74 5.74 -15.90 -0.63
CA GLY A 74 7.11 -15.38 -0.61
C GLY A 74 7.77 -15.45 -1.99
N VAL A 75 8.48 -14.40 -2.40
CA VAL A 75 9.23 -14.39 -3.66
C VAL A 75 10.66 -14.91 -3.45
N ILE A 76 11.10 -15.81 -4.34
CA ILE A 76 12.49 -16.28 -4.41
C ILE A 76 13.36 -15.11 -4.87
N ARG A 77 14.27 -14.65 -3.99
CA ARG A 77 15.02 -13.40 -4.15
C ARG A 77 15.83 -13.31 -5.44
N ASP A 78 16.31 -14.43 -5.97
CA ASP A 78 17.23 -14.49 -7.12
C ASP A 78 16.51 -14.35 -8.48
N LYS A 79 15.18 -14.40 -8.51
CA LYS A 79 14.38 -14.25 -9.74
C LYS A 79 13.60 -12.93 -9.81
N ARG A 80 13.81 -12.01 -8.87
CA ARG A 80 12.99 -10.78 -8.75
C ARG A 80 13.04 -9.91 -10.00
N SER A 81 14.23 -9.65 -10.53
CA SER A 81 14.44 -8.76 -11.68
C SER A 81 13.71 -9.20 -12.96
N LEU A 82 13.33 -10.47 -13.08
CA LEU A 82 12.61 -10.98 -14.25
C LEU A 82 11.13 -10.57 -14.27
N TRP A 83 10.58 -10.13 -13.14
CA TRP A 83 9.13 -9.92 -12.97
C TRP A 83 8.76 -8.56 -12.39
N GLU A 84 9.75 -7.75 -12.00
CA GLU A 84 9.53 -6.43 -11.39
C GLU A 84 8.63 -5.55 -12.27
N GLU A 85 8.84 -5.53 -13.59
CA GLU A 85 8.00 -4.77 -14.50
C GLU A 85 6.54 -5.25 -14.50
N ASN A 86 6.31 -6.55 -14.51
CA ASN A 86 4.94 -7.10 -14.46
C ASN A 86 4.26 -6.82 -13.11
N TRP A 87 5.01 -6.68 -12.02
CA TRP A 87 4.42 -6.34 -10.72
C TRP A 87 3.94 -4.89 -10.68
N TRP A 88 4.60 -3.99 -11.42
CA TRP A 88 4.11 -2.62 -11.54
C TRP A 88 2.72 -2.57 -12.17
N ASP A 89 2.38 -3.48 -13.09
CA ASP A 89 1.03 -3.55 -13.68
C ASP A 89 -0.09 -3.70 -12.62
N LEU A 90 0.21 -4.25 -11.44
CA LEU A 90 -0.74 -4.36 -10.32
C LEU A 90 -1.13 -3.01 -9.71
N VAL A 91 -0.24 -2.01 -9.77
CA VAL A 91 -0.45 -0.67 -9.20
C VAL A 91 -0.77 0.39 -10.26
N LEU A 92 -0.68 0.02 -11.54
CA LEU A 92 -1.08 0.86 -12.68
C LEU A 92 -2.60 0.82 -12.96
N ALA A 93 -3.38 0.04 -12.20
CA ALA A 93 -4.84 0.04 -12.30
C ALA A 93 -5.42 1.37 -11.76
N GLN A 94 -5.88 2.24 -12.67
CA GLN A 94 -6.32 3.61 -12.34
C GLN A 94 -7.53 3.67 -11.40
N PHE A 95 -8.48 2.75 -11.58
CA PHE A 95 -9.81 2.77 -10.94
C PHE A 95 -9.95 1.78 -9.80
N ASP A 96 -8.86 1.14 -9.38
CA ASP A 96 -8.92 0.22 -8.25
C ASP A 96 -9.24 0.96 -6.95
N GLU A 97 -10.12 0.36 -6.16
CA GLU A 97 -10.44 0.78 -4.79
C GLU A 97 -9.20 0.87 -3.90
N LEU A 98 -9.24 1.74 -2.90
CA LEU A 98 -8.07 2.07 -2.07
C LEU A 98 -7.48 0.84 -1.36
N ASN A 99 -8.33 -0.06 -0.87
CA ASN A 99 -7.92 -1.30 -0.21
C ASN A 99 -7.15 -2.24 -1.16
N VAL A 100 -7.63 -2.39 -2.40
CA VAL A 100 -6.98 -3.14 -3.48
C VAL A 100 -5.63 -2.50 -3.79
N LYS A 101 -5.62 -1.17 -3.98
CA LYS A 101 -4.38 -0.40 -4.20
C LYS A 101 -3.37 -0.63 -3.08
N MET A 102 -3.77 -0.47 -1.82
CA MET A 102 -2.85 -0.63 -0.67
C MET A 102 -2.27 -2.04 -0.58
N ILE A 103 -3.05 -3.08 -0.90
CA ILE A 103 -2.56 -4.47 -0.95
C ILE A 103 -1.47 -4.63 -2.01
N TYR A 104 -1.73 -4.16 -3.24
CA TYR A 104 -0.77 -4.26 -4.33
C TYR A 104 0.45 -3.35 -4.14
N GLU A 105 0.26 -2.13 -3.67
CA GLU A 105 1.34 -1.20 -3.29
C GLU A 105 2.26 -1.85 -2.25
N THR A 106 1.69 -2.51 -1.24
CA THR A 106 2.46 -3.25 -0.21
C THR A 106 3.23 -4.42 -0.83
N PHE A 107 2.59 -5.20 -1.70
CA PHE A 107 3.24 -6.32 -2.40
C PHE A 107 4.42 -5.83 -3.24
N VAL A 108 4.20 -4.84 -4.11
CA VAL A 108 5.21 -4.27 -4.99
C VAL A 108 6.38 -3.74 -4.16
N ALA A 109 6.11 -2.92 -3.15
CA ALA A 109 7.12 -2.33 -2.27
C ALA A 109 8.01 -3.36 -1.55
N LYS A 110 7.45 -4.52 -1.20
CA LYS A 110 8.20 -5.60 -0.54
C LYS A 110 9.27 -6.20 -1.46
N TRP A 111 8.99 -6.25 -2.76
CA TRP A 111 9.73 -7.08 -3.71
C TRP A 111 10.52 -6.33 -4.78
N VAL A 112 10.14 -5.12 -5.15
CA VAL A 112 10.87 -4.33 -6.17
C VAL A 112 12.30 -4.02 -5.74
N SER A 113 13.18 -3.85 -6.72
CA SER A 113 14.52 -3.34 -6.51
C SER A 113 14.51 -1.82 -6.31
N PHE A 114 15.56 -1.30 -5.67
CA PHE A 114 15.76 0.14 -5.57
C PHE A 114 15.80 0.81 -6.94
N LYS A 115 16.48 0.19 -7.91
CA LYS A 115 16.60 0.70 -9.27
C LYS A 115 15.22 0.82 -9.94
N SER A 116 14.42 -0.25 -9.89
CA SER A 116 13.08 -0.23 -10.50
C SER A 116 12.18 0.84 -9.89
N LEU A 117 12.22 1.02 -8.56
CA LEU A 117 11.49 2.10 -7.89
C LEU A 117 11.97 3.49 -8.32
N THR A 118 13.29 3.74 -8.38
CA THR A 118 13.82 5.04 -8.82
C THR A 118 13.48 5.31 -10.29
N ASP A 119 13.52 4.29 -11.14
CA ASP A 119 13.16 4.42 -12.56
C ASP A 119 11.68 4.82 -12.73
N ARG A 120 10.78 4.27 -11.90
CA ARG A 120 9.36 4.67 -11.85
C ARG A 120 9.16 6.09 -11.31
N LEU A 121 9.83 6.45 -10.22
CA LEU A 121 9.75 7.80 -9.65
C LEU A 121 10.28 8.89 -10.61
N ASN A 122 11.30 8.59 -11.41
CA ASN A 122 11.80 9.51 -12.43
C ASN A 122 10.75 9.85 -13.50
N LYS A 123 9.83 8.93 -13.78
CA LYS A 123 8.77 9.10 -14.79
C LYS A 123 7.42 9.44 -14.17
N LEU A 124 7.38 9.78 -12.88
CA LEU A 124 6.12 9.92 -12.15
C LEU A 124 5.16 10.91 -12.81
N GLN A 125 5.67 12.04 -13.31
CA GLN A 125 4.85 13.07 -13.94
C GLN A 125 4.21 12.65 -15.27
N GLU A 126 4.70 11.57 -15.91
CA GLU A 126 4.12 11.00 -17.13
C GLU A 126 2.86 10.17 -16.82
N GLU A 127 2.65 9.80 -15.55
CA GLU A 127 1.57 8.91 -15.13
C GLU A 127 0.30 9.69 -14.71
N PRO A 128 -0.90 9.09 -14.82
CA PRO A 128 -2.13 9.64 -14.25
C PRO A 128 -2.06 9.85 -12.72
N PRO A 129 -2.77 10.85 -12.14
CA PRO A 129 -2.69 11.16 -10.71
C PRO A 129 -2.91 9.97 -9.76
N ASN A 130 -3.90 9.12 -10.02
CA ASN A 130 -4.15 7.93 -9.18
C ASN A 130 -2.99 6.93 -9.19
N ILE A 131 -2.25 6.87 -10.30
CA ILE A 131 -1.05 6.03 -10.44
C ILE A 131 0.12 6.71 -9.74
N GLN A 132 0.25 8.04 -9.85
CA GLN A 132 1.26 8.80 -9.12
C GLN A 132 1.15 8.59 -7.60
N LEU A 133 -0.06 8.68 -7.05
CA LEU A 133 -0.32 8.37 -5.64
C LEU A 133 0.15 6.94 -5.29
N SER A 134 -0.18 5.95 -6.11
CA SER A 134 0.24 4.57 -5.85
C SER A 134 1.76 4.39 -5.91
N ILE A 135 2.48 5.04 -6.82
CA ILE A 135 3.95 4.97 -6.88
C ILE A 135 4.59 5.65 -5.66
N ILE A 136 4.07 6.81 -5.22
CA ILE A 136 4.52 7.48 -4.00
C ILE A 136 4.28 6.58 -2.77
N SER A 137 3.13 5.89 -2.72
CA SER A 137 2.81 4.92 -1.68
C SER A 137 3.78 3.75 -1.64
N VAL A 138 4.10 3.17 -2.82
CA VAL A 138 5.12 2.12 -2.95
C VAL A 138 6.46 2.63 -2.42
N ALA A 139 6.85 3.87 -2.71
CA ALA A 139 8.07 4.45 -2.16
C ALA A 139 8.03 4.52 -0.62
N HIS A 140 6.90 4.96 -0.05
CA HIS A 140 6.67 4.97 1.40
C HIS A 140 6.82 3.58 2.02
N TYR A 141 6.14 2.57 1.50
CA TYR A 141 6.22 1.20 2.00
C TYR A 141 7.59 0.58 1.78
N PHE A 142 8.24 0.86 0.64
CA PHE A 142 9.58 0.39 0.35
C PHE A 142 10.56 0.90 1.41
N PHE A 143 10.49 2.20 1.73
CA PHE A 143 11.26 2.76 2.83
C PHE A 143 10.98 2.02 4.14
N ARG A 144 9.71 1.80 4.51
CA ARG A 144 9.32 1.08 5.74
C ARG A 144 9.81 -0.37 5.78
N PHE A 145 9.85 -1.07 4.65
CA PHE A 145 10.38 -2.44 4.57
C PHE A 145 11.90 -2.51 4.64
N LYS A 146 12.59 -1.48 4.16
CA LYS A 146 14.03 -1.49 3.92
C LYS A 146 14.81 -0.68 4.96
N HIS A 147 14.10 0.16 5.74
CA HIS A 147 14.62 1.23 6.58
C HIS A 147 15.87 0.83 7.39
N ASP A 148 15.79 -0.35 8.01
CA ASP A 148 16.77 -0.84 8.98
C ASP A 148 18.11 -1.25 8.36
N TYR A 149 18.13 -1.64 7.08
CA TYR A 149 19.31 -2.23 6.44
C TYR A 149 19.81 -1.48 5.21
N MET A 150 18.99 -0.64 4.59
CA MET A 150 19.45 0.15 3.46
C MET A 150 20.13 1.46 3.92
N THR A 151 21.25 1.78 3.26
CA THR A 151 22.22 2.79 3.69
C THR A 151 22.05 4.15 2.99
N ASP A 152 21.41 4.19 1.82
CA ASP A 152 21.22 5.43 1.06
C ASP A 152 19.81 5.55 0.42
N TYR A 153 18.94 6.33 1.06
CA TYR A 153 17.59 6.66 0.56
C TYR A 153 17.51 8.03 -0.11
N LEU A 154 18.62 8.78 -0.10
CA LEU A 154 18.65 10.15 -0.57
C LEU A 154 18.18 10.29 -2.04
N PRO A 155 18.48 9.34 -2.95
CA PRO A 155 17.95 9.43 -4.32
C PRO A 155 16.41 9.37 -4.37
N ILE A 156 15.78 8.41 -3.68
CA ILE A 156 14.30 8.33 -3.62
C ILE A 156 13.73 9.62 -3.01
N PHE A 157 14.35 10.10 -1.93
CA PHE A 157 13.92 11.32 -1.27
C PHE A 157 13.97 12.52 -2.20
N ASN A 158 15.08 12.72 -2.92
CA ASN A 158 15.23 13.82 -3.87
C ASN A 158 14.18 13.72 -4.98
N LEU A 159 13.93 12.52 -5.50
CA LEU A 159 12.92 12.31 -6.52
C LEU A 159 11.51 12.67 -6.03
N LEU A 160 11.15 12.29 -4.80
CA LEU A 160 9.89 12.69 -4.18
C LEU A 160 9.83 14.20 -3.91
N TRP A 161 10.95 14.79 -3.49
CA TRP A 161 11.07 16.23 -3.27
C TRP A 161 10.86 17.02 -4.56
N ASP A 162 11.36 16.53 -5.69
CA ASP A 162 11.14 17.20 -6.98
C ASP A 162 9.66 17.17 -7.38
N GLN A 163 8.89 16.18 -6.93
CA GLN A 163 7.44 16.15 -7.13
C GLN A 163 6.72 17.23 -6.32
N THR A 164 7.33 17.83 -5.30
CA THR A 164 6.64 18.88 -4.54
C THR A 164 6.57 20.20 -5.30
N LYS A 165 7.34 20.36 -6.38
CA LYS A 165 7.44 21.62 -7.13
C LYS A 165 6.41 21.70 -8.26
N ASP A 166 6.34 20.68 -9.11
CA ASP A 166 5.68 20.75 -10.43
C ASP A 166 4.55 19.71 -10.62
N THR A 167 3.73 19.46 -9.60
CA THR A 167 2.59 18.52 -9.69
C THR A 167 1.27 19.14 -9.21
N THR A 168 0.18 18.39 -9.33
CA THR A 168 -1.10 18.76 -8.73
C THR A 168 -0.99 18.86 -7.21
N THR A 169 -1.91 19.62 -6.60
CA THR A 169 -1.96 19.86 -5.15
C THR A 169 -1.97 18.56 -4.35
N ASP A 170 -2.75 17.56 -4.76
CA ASP A 170 -2.87 16.30 -4.02
C ASP A 170 -1.59 15.47 -4.06
N ILE A 171 -0.92 15.40 -5.21
CA ILE A 171 0.35 14.69 -5.37
C ILE A 171 1.44 15.37 -4.55
N ARG A 172 1.53 16.71 -4.65
CA ARG A 172 2.47 17.53 -3.89
C ARG A 172 2.27 17.31 -2.39
N ARG A 173 1.02 17.44 -1.94
CA ARG A 173 0.62 17.23 -0.55
C ARG A 173 1.01 15.84 -0.07
N PHE A 174 0.70 14.79 -0.83
CA PHE A 174 1.05 13.42 -0.42
C PHE A 174 2.57 13.21 -0.33
N ALA A 175 3.33 13.69 -1.31
CA ALA A 175 4.79 13.63 -1.28
C ALA A 175 5.37 14.33 -0.04
N LEU A 176 4.89 15.53 0.30
CA LEU A 176 5.29 16.27 1.50
C LEU A 176 4.97 15.49 2.79
N LEU A 177 3.78 14.88 2.89
CA LEU A 177 3.38 14.09 4.04
C LEU A 177 4.26 12.83 4.20
N VAL A 178 4.58 12.14 3.10
CA VAL A 178 5.51 10.99 3.10
C VAL A 178 6.88 11.40 3.60
N ILE A 179 7.43 12.46 3.01
CA ILE A 179 8.75 12.98 3.36
C ILE A 179 8.80 13.38 4.84
N TYR A 180 7.79 14.12 5.32
CA TYR A 180 7.70 14.52 6.72
C TYR A 180 7.66 13.31 7.65
N THR A 181 6.89 12.27 7.28
CA THR A 181 6.80 11.03 8.05
C THR A 181 8.16 10.36 8.18
N TRP A 182 8.96 10.34 7.11
CA TRP A 182 10.32 9.77 7.16
C TRP A 182 11.25 10.59 8.05
N ILE A 183 11.25 11.92 7.94
CA ILE A 183 12.04 12.81 8.80
C ILE A 183 11.69 12.58 10.28
N LYS A 184 10.39 12.51 10.59
CA LYS A 184 9.89 12.29 11.95
C LYS A 184 10.35 10.94 12.50
N ASN A 185 10.23 9.86 11.73
CA ASN A 185 10.66 8.53 12.15
C ASN A 185 12.17 8.49 12.44
N CYS A 186 12.99 9.11 11.59
CA CYS A 186 14.44 9.21 11.86
C CYS A 186 14.73 9.98 13.16
N THR A 187 13.98 11.06 13.44
CA THR A 187 14.15 11.84 14.69
C THR A 187 13.79 11.03 15.94
N GLU A 188 12.69 10.27 15.89
CA GLU A 188 12.27 9.42 17.01
C GLU A 188 13.30 8.31 17.29
N GLU A 189 13.89 7.73 16.25
CA GLU A 189 14.96 6.75 16.40
C GLU A 189 16.24 7.35 17.00
N GLU A 190 16.64 8.56 16.59
CA GLU A 190 17.78 9.25 17.21
C GLU A 190 17.55 9.48 18.71
N TYR A 191 16.34 9.89 19.08
CA TYR A 191 15.95 10.14 20.47
C TYR A 191 15.93 8.84 21.29
N ASN A 192 15.35 7.77 20.74
CA ASN A 192 15.18 6.50 21.44
C ASN A 192 16.46 5.65 21.46
N TYR A 193 17.30 5.73 20.42
CA TYR A 193 18.55 5.00 20.28
C TYR A 193 19.73 5.98 20.22
N SER A 194 20.03 6.56 21.38
CA SER A 194 21.05 7.59 21.65
C SER A 194 22.50 7.29 21.22
N LYS A 195 22.75 6.23 20.43
CA LYS A 195 24.09 5.81 19.98
C LYS A 195 24.21 5.42 18.51
N SER A 196 23.15 5.47 17.71
CA SER A 196 23.28 5.10 16.29
C SER A 196 23.79 6.28 15.43
N GLN A 197 25.10 6.31 15.18
CA GLN A 197 25.74 7.23 14.22
C GLN A 197 25.05 7.20 12.84
N GLY A 198 24.43 6.08 12.48
CA GLY A 198 23.66 5.89 11.26
C GLY A 198 22.38 6.74 11.20
N ALA A 199 21.55 6.77 12.25
CA ALA A 199 20.33 7.59 12.28
C ALA A 199 20.67 9.08 12.24
N LEU A 200 21.71 9.51 12.97
CA LEU A 200 22.16 10.90 12.99
C LEU A 200 22.63 11.41 11.62
N LYS A 201 23.34 10.57 10.88
CA LYS A 201 23.75 10.89 9.51
C LYS A 201 22.56 10.94 8.56
N LYS A 202 21.57 10.05 8.74
CA LYS A 202 20.31 10.06 7.96
C LYS A 202 19.50 11.33 8.23
N TYR A 203 19.24 11.65 9.50
CA TYR A 203 18.49 12.86 9.88
C TYR A 203 19.17 14.13 9.37
N LYS A 204 20.48 14.29 9.55
CA LYS A 204 21.18 15.48 9.01
C LYS A 204 21.02 15.64 7.50
N LYS A 205 20.98 14.53 6.74
CA LYS A 205 20.73 14.56 5.29
C LYS A 205 19.29 14.98 4.97
N LEU A 206 18.31 14.51 5.73
CA LEU A 206 16.87 14.72 5.47
C LEU A 206 16.29 15.97 6.16
N GLY A 207 16.92 16.47 7.21
CA GLY A 207 16.39 17.52 8.08
C GLY A 207 16.35 18.90 7.43
N LYS A 208 17.08 19.13 6.33
CA LYS A 208 17.13 20.43 5.64
C LYS A 208 15.78 20.86 5.07
N TRP A 209 14.92 19.91 4.70
CA TRP A 209 13.60 20.17 4.12
C TRP A 209 12.50 20.36 5.15
N ARG A 210 12.78 20.06 6.43
CA ARG A 210 11.75 20.01 7.48
C ARG A 210 11.02 21.34 7.65
N GLN A 211 11.74 22.46 7.63
CA GLN A 211 11.15 23.78 7.83
C GLN A 211 10.26 24.18 6.66
N GLU A 212 10.69 23.94 5.43
CA GLU A 212 9.91 24.21 4.22
C GLU A 212 8.59 23.41 4.24
N ILE A 213 8.64 22.14 4.62
CA ILE A 213 7.43 21.30 4.74
C ILE A 213 6.49 21.80 5.85
N ILE A 214 7.04 22.25 6.99
CA ILE A 214 6.24 22.82 8.08
C ILE A 214 5.55 24.11 7.64
N GLN A 215 6.24 24.95 6.88
CA GLN A 215 5.67 26.19 6.36
C GLN A 215 4.56 25.92 5.34
N GLU A 216 4.72 24.90 4.51
CA GLU A 216 3.75 24.58 3.46
C GLU A 216 2.51 23.84 4.00
N LEU A 217 2.70 22.82 4.86
CA LEU A 217 1.59 22.02 5.38
C LEU A 217 0.94 22.61 6.64
N GLY A 218 1.66 23.43 7.41
CA GLY A 218 1.13 24.12 8.59
C GLY A 218 0.36 23.21 9.54
N GLU A 219 -0.91 23.55 9.79
CA GLU A 219 -1.80 22.80 10.69
C GLU A 219 -2.13 21.38 10.20
N GLU A 220 -1.97 21.06 8.91
CA GLU A 220 -2.17 19.69 8.40
C GLU A 220 -1.17 18.68 8.99
N LEU A 221 -0.05 19.17 9.55
CA LEU A 221 0.90 18.31 10.23
C LEU A 221 0.34 17.72 11.54
N LYS A 222 -0.67 18.36 12.12
CA LYS A 222 -1.42 17.83 13.26
C LYS A 222 -2.20 16.61 12.80
N ASP A 223 -1.79 15.44 13.29
CA ASP A 223 -2.30 14.13 12.85
C ASP A 223 -2.07 13.83 11.36
N HIS A 224 -0.98 14.31 10.74
CA HIS A 224 -0.65 14.11 9.32
C HIS A 224 -0.84 12.67 8.76
N ARG A 225 -0.66 11.62 9.57
CA ARG A 225 -0.89 10.25 9.09
C ARG A 225 -2.37 9.96 8.82
N ALA A 226 -3.27 10.56 9.60
CA ALA A 226 -4.71 10.46 9.38
C ALA A 226 -5.17 11.17 8.08
N LYS A 227 -4.35 12.09 7.56
CA LYS A 227 -4.63 12.82 6.32
C LYS A 227 -4.39 12.01 5.06
N GLU A 228 -3.70 10.88 5.18
CA GLU A 228 -3.52 9.91 4.11
C GLU A 228 -3.30 8.52 4.73
N ILE A 229 -4.32 7.67 4.66
CA ILE A 229 -4.39 6.39 5.39
C ILE A 229 -3.23 5.43 5.05
N ARG A 230 -2.62 5.57 3.86
CA ARG A 230 -1.39 4.85 3.51
C ARG A 230 -0.26 5.07 4.51
N LEU A 231 -0.15 6.26 5.10
CA LEU A 231 0.88 6.60 6.10
C LEU A 231 0.64 5.92 7.46
N CYS A 232 -0.59 5.49 7.73
CA CYS A 232 -0.95 4.79 8.97
C CYS A 232 -0.54 3.32 8.96
N LEU A 233 -0.41 2.72 7.78
CA LEU A 233 -0.11 1.30 7.65
C LEU A 233 1.29 0.97 8.19
N ASN A 234 1.39 -0.14 8.93
CA ASN A 234 2.67 -0.75 9.24
C ASN A 234 2.88 -1.98 8.34
N PRO A 235 3.62 -1.87 7.22
CA PRO A 235 3.71 -2.97 6.26
C PRO A 235 4.50 -4.17 6.78
N ASN A 236 5.21 -4.03 7.91
CA ASN A 236 5.97 -5.12 8.56
C ASN A 236 5.13 -5.93 9.57
N THR A 237 3.89 -5.53 9.88
CA THR A 237 3.04 -6.28 10.81
C THR A 237 2.55 -7.58 10.18
N GLU A 238 2.40 -8.64 11.00
CA GLU A 238 1.76 -9.89 10.55
C GLU A 238 0.27 -9.69 10.21
N TYR A 239 -0.34 -8.64 10.77
CA TYR A 239 -1.74 -8.25 10.57
C TYR A 239 -1.94 -7.23 9.44
N VAL A 240 -0.97 -7.06 8.53
CA VAL A 240 -1.01 -5.97 7.53
C VAL A 240 -2.24 -6.03 6.64
N ILE A 241 -2.70 -7.25 6.33
CA ILE A 241 -3.90 -7.48 5.51
C ILE A 241 -5.14 -7.05 6.28
N GLU A 242 -5.27 -7.52 7.50
CA GLU A 242 -6.36 -7.25 8.42
C GLU A 242 -6.47 -5.74 8.67
N ASP A 243 -5.34 -5.08 8.91
CA ASP A 243 -5.24 -3.64 9.11
C ASP A 243 -5.69 -2.86 7.87
N ILE A 244 -5.27 -3.27 6.66
CA ILE A 244 -5.74 -2.63 5.41
C ILE A 244 -7.26 -2.72 5.32
N PHE A 245 -7.83 -3.92 5.44
CA PHE A 245 -9.27 -4.13 5.30
C PHE A 245 -10.05 -3.30 6.33
N TYR A 246 -9.61 -3.30 7.57
CA TYR A 246 -10.27 -2.56 8.63
C TYR A 246 -10.23 -1.04 8.41
N MET A 247 -9.06 -0.49 8.08
CA MET A 247 -8.89 0.94 7.89
C MET A 247 -9.64 1.48 6.66
N THR A 248 -9.94 0.62 5.69
CA THR A 248 -10.50 1.01 4.38
C THR A 248 -11.93 0.53 4.16
N PHE A 249 -12.60 0.02 5.19
CA PHE A 249 -13.97 -0.54 5.08
C PHE A 249 -14.07 -1.69 4.06
N GLY A 250 -13.00 -2.49 3.97
CA GLY A 250 -12.98 -3.68 3.14
C GLY A 250 -13.86 -4.81 3.69
N PRO A 251 -14.20 -5.79 2.85
CA PRO A 251 -15.04 -6.92 3.24
C PRO A 251 -14.29 -7.85 4.22
N LEU A 252 -14.49 -7.67 5.53
CA LEU A 252 -13.74 -8.36 6.60
C LEU A 252 -13.91 -9.89 6.60
N GLU A 253 -14.96 -10.38 5.96
CA GLU A 253 -15.20 -11.82 5.75
C GLU A 253 -14.13 -12.45 4.85
N GLU A 254 -13.48 -11.67 3.97
CA GLU A 254 -12.28 -12.10 3.23
C GLU A 254 -11.02 -12.17 4.12
N CYS A 255 -11.11 -11.90 5.42
CA CYS A 255 -9.98 -11.99 6.37
C CYS A 255 -10.29 -12.86 7.61
N ASN A 256 -11.46 -13.51 7.67
CA ASN A 256 -11.95 -14.26 8.85
C ASN A 256 -11.91 -13.46 10.16
N ILE A 257 -12.13 -12.14 10.09
CA ILE A 257 -12.16 -11.28 11.27
C ILE A 257 -13.60 -11.15 11.72
N SER A 258 -13.89 -11.68 12.90
CA SER A 258 -15.22 -11.67 13.49
C SER A 258 -15.41 -10.62 14.59
N ASP A 259 -14.35 -9.90 14.98
CA ASP A 259 -14.38 -9.00 16.14
C ASP A 259 -13.36 -7.86 16.05
N ASP A 260 -13.87 -6.62 16.13
CA ASP A 260 -13.13 -5.36 16.16
C ASP A 260 -12.18 -5.25 17.36
N LEU A 261 -12.39 -6.01 18.44
CA LEU A 261 -11.50 -6.04 19.61
C LEU A 261 -10.08 -6.48 19.25
N LYS A 262 -9.88 -7.16 18.12
CA LYS A 262 -8.56 -7.63 17.66
C LYS A 262 -7.65 -6.51 17.14
N PHE A 263 -8.20 -5.35 16.77
CA PHE A 263 -7.40 -4.24 16.25
C PHE A 263 -6.81 -3.37 17.36
N SER A 264 -5.58 -2.91 17.14
CA SER A 264 -4.93 -1.97 18.06
C SER A 264 -5.71 -0.65 18.16
N ASN A 265 -5.61 0.02 19.31
CA ASN A 265 -6.22 1.34 19.52
C ASN A 265 -5.77 2.37 18.47
N ASN A 266 -4.53 2.25 17.96
CA ASN A 266 -4.03 3.11 16.89
C ASN A 266 -4.78 2.87 15.58
N ILE A 267 -4.97 1.60 15.18
CA ILE A 267 -5.70 1.25 13.96
C ILE A 267 -7.17 1.70 14.04
N LYS A 268 -7.82 1.51 15.20
CA LYS A 268 -9.16 2.03 15.48
C LYS A 268 -9.23 3.54 15.35
N LYS A 269 -8.28 4.24 15.98
CA LYS A 269 -8.14 5.69 15.89
C LYS A 269 -8.03 6.12 14.42
N TRP A 270 -7.16 5.47 13.63
CA TRP A 270 -6.96 5.82 12.22
C TRP A 270 -8.18 5.57 11.34
N ARG A 271 -8.92 4.46 11.56
CA ARG A 271 -10.18 4.20 10.88
C ARG A 271 -11.18 5.34 11.12
N GLU A 272 -11.36 5.77 12.38
CA GLU A 272 -12.30 6.86 12.69
C GLU A 272 -11.88 8.20 12.07
N PHE A 273 -10.58 8.51 12.05
CA PHE A 273 -10.14 9.73 11.36
C PHE A 273 -10.36 9.65 9.84
N TYR A 274 -10.05 8.51 9.23
CA TYR A 274 -10.27 8.32 7.79
C TYR A 274 -11.75 8.41 7.45
N LYS A 275 -12.61 7.85 8.31
CA LYS A 275 -14.06 7.99 8.24
C LYS A 275 -14.46 9.46 8.17
N GLU A 276 -14.01 10.27 9.13
CA GLU A 276 -14.31 11.70 9.18
C GLU A 276 -13.76 12.50 7.99
N GLU A 277 -12.56 12.16 7.52
CA GLU A 277 -11.99 12.82 6.34
C GLU A 277 -12.75 12.44 5.06
N ALA A 278 -13.14 11.17 4.90
CA ALA A 278 -13.98 10.71 3.80
C ALA A 278 -15.36 11.40 3.81
N ARG A 279 -15.95 11.64 5.00
CA ARG A 279 -17.19 12.43 5.14
C ARG A 279 -17.03 13.87 4.66
N ARG A 280 -15.85 14.46 4.88
CA ARG A 280 -15.54 15.86 4.49
C ARG A 280 -15.23 15.99 3.00
N MET A 281 -14.63 14.96 2.41
CA MET A 281 -14.22 14.90 1.01
C MET A 281 -15.30 14.27 0.12
N ILE A 282 -16.53 14.81 0.11
CA ILE A 282 -17.65 14.42 -0.81
C ILE A 282 -17.31 14.78 -2.28
N ALA A 283 -16.13 14.40 -2.74
CA ALA A 283 -15.52 14.56 -4.04
C ALA A 283 -14.74 13.29 -4.47
N PHE A 284 -14.61 12.28 -3.60
CA PHE A 284 -14.28 10.93 -4.07
C PHE A 284 -15.52 10.34 -4.75
N PRO A 285 -15.43 9.81 -5.97
CA PRO A 285 -16.59 9.31 -6.74
C PRO A 285 -17.46 8.29 -5.99
N ASN A 286 -16.91 7.63 -4.96
CA ASN A 286 -17.57 6.58 -4.19
C ASN A 286 -17.81 6.95 -2.70
N ALA A 287 -17.57 8.20 -2.29
CA ALA A 287 -17.74 8.61 -0.87
C ALA A 287 -19.18 8.46 -0.35
N GLU A 288 -20.19 8.57 -1.23
CA GLU A 288 -21.59 8.34 -0.86
C GLU A 288 -21.86 6.85 -0.54
N GLU A 289 -21.22 5.91 -1.27
CA GLU A 289 -21.30 4.48 -0.97
C GLU A 289 -20.63 4.18 0.39
N ASP A 290 -19.48 4.79 0.67
CA ASP A 290 -18.75 4.65 1.94
C ASP A 290 -19.58 5.08 3.14
N LEU A 291 -20.28 6.21 3.01
CA LEU A 291 -21.19 6.73 4.03
C LEU A 291 -22.44 5.86 4.20
N SER A 292 -22.96 5.28 3.13
CA SER A 292 -24.14 4.41 3.16
C SER A 292 -23.87 3.07 3.86
N ALA A 293 -22.71 2.46 3.60
CA ALA A 293 -22.28 1.21 4.27
C ALA A 293 -22.06 1.40 5.78
N ILE A 294 -21.67 2.60 6.19
CA ILE A 294 -21.52 2.99 7.61
C ILE A 294 -22.87 3.09 8.33
N SER A 295 -23.96 3.43 7.62
CA SER A 295 -25.28 3.63 8.22
C SER A 295 -26.07 2.33 8.45
N SER A 296 -25.51 1.20 8.02
CA SER A 296 -26.10 -0.15 8.13
C SER A 296 -25.46 -1.04 9.20
N GLU A 297 -24.47 -0.53 9.95
CA GLU A 297 -23.93 -1.12 11.20
C GLU A 297 -24.51 -0.41 12.43
#